data_AF-A0A6M1LNT5-F1
#
_entry.id   AF-A0A6M1LNT5-F1
#
_cell.length_a   1.000
_cell.length_b   1.000
_cell.length_c   1.000
_cell.angle_alpha   90.00
_cell.angle_beta   90.00
_cell.angle_gamma   90.00
#
_symmetry.space_group_name_H-M   'P 1'
#
loop_
_entity.id
_entity.type
_entity.pdbx_description
1 polymer ?
#
loop_
_entity_poly.entity_id
_entity_poly.type
_entity_poly.pdbx_seq_one_letter_code
_entity_poly.pdbx_strand_id
1 'polypeptide(L)'
;MRASGLALLAAGCLSLGTAWAQPTPREGLFETFARQPGARIVQTGPDGQPVAVEVNGVVMTRMVQGGRTIVAGVDRTGRGAVLCSWMMLNVVQMALEACHSDDDIVLRQETAASVQRMLDFIMANDLERRSRAEWEAVLEQQRRPMRDQLSSTDPTRLANACRTGPVGDVLRNYRSMPPAERQRMVDDLLSIPRHPVLNPCL
;
A
#
# COMPACT_ATOMS: atom_id res chain seq x y z
N MET A 1 -16.38 4.75 23.88
CA MET A 1 -16.79 4.12 22.62
C MET A 1 -17.30 5.20 21.67
N ARG A 2 -16.49 5.60 20.69
CA ARG A 2 -16.87 6.50 19.60
C ARG A 2 -16.25 5.94 18.33
N ALA A 3 -17.03 5.14 17.61
CA ALA A 3 -16.78 4.79 16.22
C ALA A 3 -17.73 5.64 15.39
N SER A 4 -17.22 6.60 14.61
CA SER A 4 -17.99 7.35 13.61
C SER A 4 -17.05 8.15 12.71
N GLY A 5 -17.12 7.88 11.39
CA GLY A 5 -16.84 8.90 10.37
C GLY A 5 -15.57 8.74 9.53
N LEU A 6 -15.41 7.63 8.80
CA LEU A 6 -14.43 7.54 7.69
C LEU A 6 -14.92 6.65 6.53
N ALA A 7 -16.24 6.51 6.37
CA ALA A 7 -16.85 5.71 5.31
C ALA A 7 -17.78 6.60 4.47
N LEU A 8 -17.22 7.36 3.51
CA LEU A 8 -17.94 7.96 2.36
C LEU A 8 -16.96 8.81 1.50
N LEU A 9 -16.07 8.17 0.74
CA LEU A 9 -15.30 8.84 -0.33
C LEU A 9 -15.13 7.91 -1.55
N ALA A 10 -16.23 7.32 -2.03
CA ALA A 10 -16.21 6.44 -3.21
C ALA A 10 -17.06 6.94 -4.39
N ALA A 11 -17.54 8.19 -4.38
CA ALA A 11 -18.47 8.66 -5.41
C ALA A 11 -17.94 9.87 -6.18
N GLY A 12 -17.28 9.60 -7.31
CA GLY A 12 -17.36 10.47 -8.48
C GLY A 12 -16.18 11.41 -8.74
N CYS A 13 -15.08 10.88 -9.28
CA CYS A 13 -14.29 11.42 -10.41
C CYS A 13 -12.90 10.78 -10.39
N LEU A 14 -12.83 9.56 -10.95
CA LEU A 14 -11.68 8.81 -11.47
C LEU A 14 -12.16 7.37 -11.43
N SER A 15 -12.60 6.83 -12.56
CA SER A 15 -12.69 5.39 -12.76
C SER A 15 -11.27 4.81 -12.86
N LEU A 16 -10.45 5.03 -11.83
CA LEU A 16 -9.25 4.25 -11.53
C LEU A 16 -9.72 2.94 -10.89
N GLY A 17 -10.43 2.14 -11.69
CA GLY A 17 -10.61 0.72 -11.45
C GLY A 17 -9.31 -0.08 -11.65
N THR A 18 -8.14 0.56 -11.50
CA THR A 18 -6.91 -0.19 -11.27
C THR A 18 -6.97 -0.62 -9.81
N ALA A 19 -7.62 -1.76 -9.56
CA ALA A 19 -7.27 -2.55 -8.41
C ALA A 19 -5.74 -2.58 -8.36
N TRP A 20 -5.15 -2.06 -7.30
CA TRP A 20 -3.71 -2.08 -7.10
C TRP A 20 -3.28 -3.53 -7.23
N ALA A 21 -2.71 -3.89 -8.38
CA ALA A 21 -2.34 -5.26 -8.61
C ALA A 21 -1.15 -5.54 -7.71
N GLN A 22 -1.31 -6.49 -6.79
CA GLN A 22 -0.14 -7.05 -6.11
C GLN A 22 0.83 -7.54 -7.18
N PRO A 23 2.14 -7.44 -6.95
CA PRO A 23 3.08 -8.24 -7.70
C PRO A 23 2.57 -9.68 -7.71
N THR A 24 2.52 -10.31 -8.88
CA THR A 24 2.10 -11.71 -8.97
C THR A 24 2.97 -12.52 -8.02
N PRO A 25 2.38 -13.24 -7.05
CA PRO A 25 3.13 -14.13 -6.18
C PRO A 25 3.92 -15.14 -7.01
N ARG A 26 5.19 -15.36 -6.66
CA ARG A 26 5.95 -16.50 -7.15
C ARG A 26 5.32 -17.79 -6.69
N GLU A 27 5.48 -18.82 -7.50
CA GLU A 27 5.02 -20.17 -7.17
C GLU A 27 5.59 -20.62 -5.81
N GLY A 28 4.74 -21.21 -4.97
CA GLY A 28 5.15 -21.68 -3.65
C GLY A 28 5.21 -20.60 -2.55
N LEU A 29 4.74 -19.37 -2.79
CA LEU A 29 4.69 -18.33 -1.75
C LEU A 29 3.89 -18.77 -0.52
N PHE A 30 2.71 -19.37 -0.73
CA PHE A 30 1.86 -19.85 0.36
C PHE A 30 2.57 -20.90 1.22
N GLU A 31 3.21 -21.87 0.58
CA GLU A 31 3.95 -22.94 1.25
C GLU A 31 5.18 -22.38 1.99
N THR A 32 5.85 -21.38 1.42
CA THR A 32 6.99 -20.71 2.07
C THR A 32 6.57 -19.91 3.29
N PHE A 33 5.41 -19.25 3.23
CA PHE A 33 4.82 -18.55 4.36
C PHE A 33 4.33 -19.53 5.44
N ALA A 34 3.71 -20.64 5.05
CA ALA A 34 3.22 -21.65 5.97
C ALA A 34 4.33 -22.37 6.75
N ARG A 35 5.58 -22.32 6.26
CA ARG A 35 6.76 -22.87 6.94
C ARG A 35 7.48 -21.88 7.84
N GLN A 36 7.02 -20.63 7.94
CA GLN A 36 7.65 -19.64 8.82
C GLN A 36 7.51 -20.06 10.30
N PRO A 37 8.50 -19.75 11.15
CA PRO A 37 8.35 -19.90 12.59
C PRO A 37 7.12 -19.15 13.11
N GLY A 38 6.33 -19.80 13.96
CA GLY A 38 5.09 -19.24 14.49
C GLY A 38 3.88 -19.33 13.54
N ALA A 39 4.00 -20.02 12.40
CA ALA A 39 2.88 -20.28 11.51
C ALA A 39 1.76 -21.08 12.20
N ARG A 40 0.53 -20.58 12.07
CA ARG A 40 -0.68 -21.19 12.62
C ARG A 40 -1.70 -21.43 11.51
N ILE A 41 -2.15 -22.66 11.34
CA ILE A 41 -3.24 -22.98 10.42
C ILE A 41 -4.52 -22.32 10.95
N VAL A 42 -5.14 -21.46 10.15
CA VAL A 42 -6.40 -20.77 10.48
C VAL A 42 -7.58 -21.49 9.82
N GLN A 43 -7.35 -22.10 8.66
CA GLN A 43 -8.39 -22.82 7.94
C GLN A 43 -7.78 -23.97 7.13
N THR A 44 -8.50 -25.09 7.11
CA THR A 44 -8.18 -26.29 6.34
C THR A 44 -9.24 -26.49 5.26
N GLY A 45 -8.82 -26.93 4.08
CA GLY A 45 -9.70 -27.27 2.96
C GLY A 45 -10.35 -28.65 3.12
N PRO A 46 -11.28 -29.01 2.21
CA PRO A 46 -11.94 -30.32 2.22
C PRO A 46 -10.98 -31.51 2.05
N ASP A 47 -9.83 -31.28 1.44
CA ASP A 47 -8.74 -32.24 1.23
C ASP A 47 -7.80 -32.39 2.45
N GLY A 48 -8.13 -31.74 3.56
CA GLY A 48 -7.31 -31.74 4.77
C GLY A 48 -6.06 -30.86 4.67
N GLN A 49 -5.86 -30.12 3.57
CA GLN A 49 -4.69 -29.27 3.39
C GLN A 49 -4.95 -27.83 3.89
N PRO A 50 -3.93 -27.13 4.43
CA PRO A 50 -4.11 -25.74 4.87
C PRO A 50 -4.55 -24.83 3.72
N VAL A 51 -5.60 -24.04 3.90
CA VAL A 51 -6.03 -23.02 2.91
C VAL A 51 -5.87 -21.59 3.43
N ALA A 52 -5.74 -21.41 4.74
CA ALA A 52 -5.33 -20.14 5.33
C ALA A 52 -4.35 -20.38 6.49
N VAL A 53 -3.27 -19.60 6.51
CA VAL A 53 -2.24 -19.66 7.54
C VAL A 53 -1.96 -18.25 8.05
N GLU A 54 -1.71 -18.11 9.35
CA GLU A 54 -1.35 -16.86 9.99
C GLU A 54 0.10 -16.89 10.48
N VAL A 55 0.84 -15.81 10.24
CA VAL A 55 2.19 -15.57 10.77
C VAL A 55 2.27 -14.09 11.14
N ASN A 56 2.69 -13.78 12.37
CA ASN A 56 2.86 -12.41 12.88
C ASN A 56 1.68 -11.47 12.57
N GLY A 57 0.46 -11.98 12.71
CA GLY A 57 -0.78 -11.23 12.47
C GLY A 57 -1.13 -11.01 10.99
N VAL A 58 -0.36 -11.55 10.04
CA VAL A 58 -0.75 -11.60 8.62
C VAL A 58 -1.38 -12.95 8.34
N VAL A 59 -2.57 -12.95 7.73
CA VAL A 59 -3.24 -14.16 7.24
C VAL A 59 -3.07 -14.24 5.75
N MET A 60 -2.44 -15.32 5.28
CA MET A 60 -2.37 -15.64 3.87
C MET A 60 -3.35 -16.76 3.55
N THR A 61 -4.17 -16.55 2.53
CA THR A 61 -5.17 -17.49 2.05
C THR A 61 -4.84 -17.90 0.63
N ARG A 62 -4.89 -19.21 0.36
CA ARG A 62 -4.88 -19.73 -1.01
C ARG A 62 -6.29 -20.13 -1.45
N MET A 63 -6.62 -19.79 -2.69
CA MET A 63 -7.89 -20.14 -3.31
C MET A 63 -7.67 -20.55 -4.76
N VAL A 64 -8.56 -21.38 -5.31
CA VAL A 64 -8.52 -21.75 -6.72
C VAL A 64 -9.60 -20.95 -7.46
N GLN A 65 -9.20 -20.14 -8.42
CA GLN A 65 -10.10 -19.36 -9.26
C GLN A 65 -9.75 -19.60 -10.73
N GLY A 66 -10.72 -20.09 -11.52
CA GLY A 66 -10.51 -20.38 -12.94
C GLY A 66 -9.39 -21.40 -13.20
N GLY A 67 -9.23 -22.39 -12.31
CA GLY A 67 -8.17 -23.40 -12.41
C GLY A 67 -6.77 -22.93 -12.01
N ARG A 68 -6.62 -21.69 -11.52
CA ARG A 68 -5.34 -21.13 -11.05
C ARG A 68 -5.37 -20.93 -9.54
N THR A 69 -4.27 -21.28 -8.87
CA THR A 69 -4.08 -20.95 -7.46
C THR A 69 -3.78 -19.46 -7.33
N ILE A 70 -4.59 -18.76 -6.54
CA ILE A 70 -4.39 -17.37 -6.15
C ILE A 70 -4.05 -17.35 -4.67
N VAL A 71 -3.08 -16.52 -4.31
CA VAL A 71 -2.69 -16.28 -2.93
C VAL A 71 -3.00 -14.83 -2.60
N ALA A 72 -3.74 -14.61 -1.51
CA ALA A 72 -4.10 -13.28 -1.03
C ALA A 72 -3.72 -13.14 0.45
N GLY A 73 -3.16 -11.99 0.82
CA GLY A 73 -2.76 -11.70 2.19
C GLY A 73 -3.59 -10.58 2.82
N VAL A 74 -3.88 -10.71 4.11
CA VAL A 74 -4.59 -9.72 4.93
C VAL A 74 -3.84 -9.49 6.24
N ASP A 75 -3.55 -8.24 6.55
CA ASP A 75 -2.99 -7.78 7.81
C ASP A 75 -4.10 -7.70 8.87
N ARG A 76 -3.90 -8.40 9.99
CA ARG A 76 -4.78 -8.42 11.15
C ARG A 76 -4.08 -7.91 12.43
N THR A 77 -2.94 -7.25 12.28
CA THR A 77 -2.21 -6.69 13.43
C THR A 77 -2.91 -5.48 14.05
N GLY A 78 -3.83 -4.86 13.31
CA GLY A 78 -4.44 -3.58 13.67
C GLY A 78 -3.55 -2.36 13.38
N ARG A 79 -2.34 -2.56 12.82
CA ARG A 79 -1.38 -1.49 12.46
C ARG A 79 -1.52 -1.00 11.01
N GLY A 80 -2.30 -1.72 10.20
CA GLY A 80 -2.49 -1.43 8.77
C GLY A 80 -1.54 -2.21 7.87
N ALA A 81 -1.91 -2.33 6.60
CA ALA A 81 -1.19 -3.14 5.62
C ALA A 81 -0.04 -2.35 4.98
N VAL A 82 1.21 -2.73 5.30
CA VAL A 82 2.42 -1.96 4.93
C VAL A 82 2.53 -1.72 3.42
N LEU A 83 2.24 -2.72 2.58
CA LEU A 83 2.37 -2.58 1.13
C LEU A 83 1.36 -1.58 0.58
N CYS A 84 0.10 -1.63 1.03
CA CYS A 84 -0.90 -0.63 0.65
C CYS A 84 -0.48 0.78 1.11
N SER A 85 -0.06 0.94 2.36
CA SER A 85 0.36 2.25 2.86
C SER A 85 1.57 2.80 2.10
N TRP A 86 2.52 1.95 1.71
CA TRP A 86 3.68 2.36 0.91
C TRP A 86 3.25 2.90 -0.47
N MET A 87 2.30 2.22 -1.10
CA MET A 87 1.73 2.62 -2.38
C MET A 87 0.96 3.93 -2.27
N MET A 88 0.12 4.09 -1.24
CA MET A 88 -0.60 5.33 -0.98
C MET A 88 0.35 6.51 -0.73
N LEU A 89 1.43 6.30 0.02
CA LEU A 89 2.40 7.35 0.28
C LEU A 89 3.19 7.74 -0.99
N ASN A 90 3.37 6.80 -1.92
CA ASN A 90 3.89 7.10 -3.24
C ASN A 90 2.92 7.96 -4.08
N VAL A 91 1.60 7.74 -3.98
CA VAL A 91 0.62 8.65 -4.62
C VAL A 91 0.71 10.04 -4.03
N VAL A 92 0.83 10.16 -2.71
CA VAL A 92 1.02 11.45 -2.04
C VAL A 92 2.29 12.14 -2.54
N GLN A 93 3.40 11.40 -2.68
CA GLN A 93 4.63 11.93 -3.24
C GLN A 93 4.44 12.45 -4.67
N MET A 94 3.76 11.69 -5.54
CA MET A 94 3.43 12.13 -6.90
C MET A 94 2.55 13.37 -6.91
N ALA A 95 1.57 13.45 -6.01
CA ALA A 95 0.69 14.60 -5.90
C ALA A 95 1.46 15.85 -5.42
N LEU A 96 2.38 15.71 -4.47
CA LEU A 96 3.27 16.81 -4.03
C LEU A 96 4.20 17.27 -5.17
N GLU A 97 4.67 16.33 -6.00
CA GLU A 97 5.43 16.65 -7.22
C GLU A 97 4.56 17.32 -8.28
N ALA A 98 3.29 16.95 -8.46
CA ALA A 98 2.45 17.54 -9.50
C ALA A 98 1.90 18.93 -9.11
N CYS A 99 1.47 19.06 -7.85
CA CYS A 99 0.79 20.25 -7.33
C CYS A 99 1.73 21.28 -6.69
N HIS A 100 3.02 21.25 -7.07
CA HIS A 100 4.13 22.10 -6.63
C HIS A 100 3.73 23.31 -5.77
N SER A 101 4.13 23.30 -4.51
CA SER A 101 4.19 24.48 -3.64
C SER A 101 5.62 24.62 -3.11
N ASP A 102 6.18 25.83 -3.12
CA ASP A 102 7.53 26.09 -2.59
C ASP A 102 7.61 25.76 -1.09
N ASP A 103 6.47 25.82 -0.38
CA ASP A 103 6.36 25.48 1.03
C ASP A 103 6.45 23.97 1.32
N ASP A 104 6.36 23.11 0.29
CA ASP A 104 6.33 21.65 0.47
C ASP A 104 7.72 20.99 0.46
N ILE A 105 8.83 21.73 0.35
CA ILE A 105 10.18 21.13 0.24
C ILE A 105 10.45 20.16 1.39
N VAL A 106 10.20 20.59 2.63
CA VAL A 106 10.39 19.76 3.83
C VAL A 106 9.43 18.56 3.81
N LEU A 107 8.16 18.80 3.49
CA LEU A 107 7.14 17.74 3.42
C LEU A 107 7.48 16.67 2.37
N ARG A 108 8.03 17.08 1.21
CA ARG A 108 8.49 16.17 0.15
C ARG A 108 9.66 15.31 0.62
N GLN A 109 10.62 15.91 1.31
CA GLN A 109 11.76 15.18 1.88
C GLN A 109 11.33 14.18 2.96
N GLU A 110 10.45 14.59 3.89
CA GLU A 110 9.89 13.70 4.92
C GLU A 110 9.11 12.53 4.31
N THR A 111 8.30 12.81 3.28
CA THR A 111 7.52 11.80 2.57
C THR A 111 8.43 10.81 1.84
N ALA A 112 9.46 11.32 1.14
CA ALA A 112 10.45 10.48 0.47
C ALA A 112 11.20 9.58 1.47
N ALA A 113 11.63 10.13 2.61
CA ALA A 113 12.29 9.35 3.66
C ALA A 113 11.36 8.26 4.24
N SER A 114 10.09 8.58 4.45
CA SER A 114 9.09 7.62 4.91
C SER A 114 8.87 6.49 3.91
N VAL A 115 8.73 6.81 2.62
CA VAL A 115 8.64 5.82 1.53
C VAL A 115 9.85 4.87 1.53
N GLN A 116 11.06 5.39 1.75
CA GLN A 116 12.27 4.56 1.82
C GLN A 116 12.28 3.63 3.04
N ARG A 117 11.94 4.14 4.22
CA ARG A 117 11.83 3.31 5.44
C ARG A 117 10.83 2.16 5.27
N MET A 118 9.70 2.43 4.62
CA MET A 118 8.70 1.41 4.33
C MET A 118 9.20 0.39 3.32
N LEU A 119 9.93 0.81 2.29
CA LEU A 119 10.55 -0.09 1.34
C LEU A 119 11.60 -0.99 2.01
N ASP A 120 12.43 -0.44 2.90
CA ASP A 120 13.40 -1.23 3.67
C ASP A 120 12.70 -2.30 4.53
N PHE A 121 11.59 -1.94 5.18
CA PHE A 121 10.77 -2.90 5.91
C PHE A 121 10.18 -3.97 4.98
N ILE A 122 9.61 -3.58 3.84
CA ILE A 122 9.05 -4.50 2.84
C ILE A 122 10.12 -5.50 2.41
N MET A 123 11.31 -5.03 2.04
CA MET A 123 12.42 -5.88 1.61
C MET A 123 12.90 -6.82 2.72
N ALA A 124 12.98 -6.35 3.97
CA ALA A 124 13.40 -7.16 5.10
C ALA A 124 12.41 -8.29 5.43
N ASN A 125 11.14 -8.14 5.06
CA ASN A 125 10.06 -9.08 5.37
C ASN A 125 9.46 -9.75 4.12
N ASP A 126 10.03 -9.52 2.93
CA ASP A 126 9.59 -10.15 1.69
C ASP A 126 10.13 -11.57 1.59
N LEU A 127 9.23 -12.54 1.71
CA LEU A 127 9.56 -13.96 1.62
C LEU A 127 9.99 -14.37 0.21
N GLU A 128 9.62 -13.59 -0.80
CA GLU A 128 10.05 -13.82 -2.18
C GLU A 128 11.44 -13.25 -2.46
N ARG A 129 12.01 -12.50 -1.50
CA ARG A 129 13.33 -11.89 -1.58
C ARG A 129 13.52 -11.03 -2.84
N ARG A 130 12.50 -10.26 -3.22
CA ARG A 130 12.66 -9.30 -4.32
C ARG A 130 13.70 -8.27 -3.93
N SER A 131 14.55 -7.95 -4.89
CA SER A 131 15.53 -6.88 -4.80
C SER A 131 14.86 -5.51 -4.76
N ARG A 132 15.62 -4.49 -4.36
CA ARG A 132 15.19 -3.08 -4.42
C ARG A 132 14.74 -2.71 -5.83
N ALA A 133 15.52 -3.07 -6.85
CA ALA A 133 15.20 -2.77 -8.24
C ALA A 133 13.89 -3.41 -8.70
N GLU A 134 13.56 -4.63 -8.24
CA GLU A 134 12.27 -5.27 -8.54
C GLU A 134 11.11 -4.52 -7.89
N TRP A 135 11.25 -4.07 -6.64
CA TRP A 135 10.22 -3.27 -5.97
C TRP A 135 10.06 -1.87 -6.60
N GLU A 136 11.15 -1.24 -7.00
CA GLU A 136 11.13 0.03 -7.74
C GLU A 136 10.47 -0.14 -9.11
N ALA A 137 10.67 -1.27 -9.79
CA ALA A 137 9.99 -1.58 -11.05
C ALA A 137 8.47 -1.79 -10.85
N VAL A 138 8.07 -2.49 -9.79
CA VAL A 138 6.64 -2.63 -9.40
C VAL A 138 6.02 -1.25 -9.19
N LEU A 139 6.72 -0.39 -8.45
CA LEU A 139 6.26 0.96 -8.18
C LEU A 139 6.16 1.79 -9.48
N GLU A 140 7.18 1.74 -10.34
CA GLU A 140 7.16 2.48 -11.61
C GLU A 140 6.01 2.02 -12.51
N GLN A 141 5.75 0.71 -12.57
CA GLN A 141 4.61 0.17 -13.32
C GLN A 141 3.28 0.76 -12.84
N GLN A 142 3.15 1.05 -11.55
CA GLN A 142 1.96 1.65 -10.95
C GLN A 142 1.91 3.17 -11.07
N ARG A 143 3.07 3.84 -10.99
CA ARG A 143 3.16 5.30 -11.15
C ARG A 143 2.98 5.72 -12.60
N ARG A 144 3.38 4.90 -13.56
CA ARG A 144 3.38 5.25 -15.00
C ARG A 144 2.02 5.75 -15.51
N PRO A 145 0.88 5.06 -15.32
CA PRO A 145 -0.42 5.55 -15.81
C PRO A 145 -0.77 6.93 -15.25
N MET A 146 -0.49 7.16 -13.97
CA MET A 146 -0.75 8.44 -13.32
C MET A 146 0.19 9.53 -13.84
N ARG A 147 1.47 9.22 -14.05
CA ARG A 147 2.44 10.14 -14.67
C ARG A 147 2.04 10.53 -16.09
N ASP A 148 1.63 9.56 -16.90
CA ASP A 148 1.17 9.78 -18.27
C ASP A 148 -0.10 10.65 -18.29
N GLN A 149 -1.02 10.40 -17.35
CA GLN A 149 -2.22 11.23 -17.16
C GLN A 149 -1.87 12.66 -16.74
N LEU A 150 -0.98 12.84 -15.75
CA LEU A 150 -0.57 14.17 -15.28
C LEU A 150 0.11 14.96 -16.41
N SER A 151 0.97 14.30 -17.20
CA SER A 151 1.71 14.93 -18.30
C SER A 151 0.82 15.35 -19.48
N SER A 152 -0.31 14.68 -19.67
CA SER A 152 -1.30 15.00 -20.72
C SER A 152 -2.44 15.91 -20.24
N THR A 153 -2.49 16.22 -18.94
CA THR A 153 -3.53 17.07 -18.37
C THR A 153 -3.24 18.55 -18.65
N ASP A 154 -4.26 19.26 -19.14
CA ASP A 154 -4.20 20.71 -19.31
C ASP A 154 -3.76 21.42 -18.00
N PRO A 155 -2.81 22.38 -18.04
CA PRO A 155 -2.30 23.03 -16.84
C PRO A 155 -3.37 23.71 -15.97
N THR A 156 -4.42 24.27 -16.58
CA THR A 156 -5.52 24.91 -15.83
C THR A 156 -6.34 23.86 -15.10
N ARG A 157 -6.61 22.71 -15.75
CA ARG A 157 -7.29 21.57 -15.11
C ARG A 157 -6.45 21.00 -13.97
N LEU A 158 -5.15 20.84 -14.16
CA LEU A 158 -4.25 20.38 -13.11
C LEU A 158 -4.24 21.35 -11.92
N ALA A 159 -4.09 22.66 -12.16
CA ALA A 159 -4.14 23.67 -11.12
C ALA A 159 -5.47 23.65 -10.35
N ASN A 160 -6.61 23.45 -11.03
CA ASN A 160 -7.91 23.28 -10.39
C ASN A 160 -7.97 22.00 -9.55
N ALA A 161 -7.47 20.87 -10.06
CA ALA A 161 -7.43 19.60 -9.32
C ALA A 161 -6.59 19.72 -8.04
N CYS A 162 -5.48 20.47 -8.09
CA CYS A 162 -4.63 20.75 -6.94
C CYS A 162 -5.27 21.70 -5.91
N ARG A 163 -6.12 22.65 -6.34
CA ARG A 163 -6.76 23.60 -5.43
C ARG A 163 -8.04 23.08 -4.80
N THR A 164 -8.93 22.50 -5.60
CA THR A 164 -10.32 22.19 -5.19
C THR A 164 -10.76 20.78 -5.56
N GLY A 165 -9.88 19.97 -6.16
CA GLY A 165 -10.17 18.59 -6.52
C GLY A 165 -9.74 17.60 -5.45
N PRO A 166 -10.05 16.30 -5.64
CA PRO A 166 -9.71 15.24 -4.70
C PRO A 166 -8.22 15.14 -4.38
N VAL A 167 -7.34 15.41 -5.36
CA VAL A 167 -5.89 15.47 -5.15
C VAL A 167 -5.53 16.59 -4.18
N GLY A 168 -6.11 17.77 -4.37
CA GLY A 168 -5.97 18.90 -3.45
C GLY A 168 -6.47 18.57 -2.04
N ASP A 169 -7.59 17.85 -1.92
CA ASP A 169 -8.14 17.45 -0.62
C ASP A 169 -7.19 16.52 0.15
N VAL A 170 -6.65 15.51 -0.53
CA VAL A 170 -5.64 14.59 0.05
C VAL A 170 -4.40 15.37 0.48
N LEU A 171 -3.89 16.26 -0.36
CA LEU A 171 -2.71 17.06 -0.02
C LEU A 171 -2.97 18.02 1.13
N ARG A 172 -4.14 18.66 1.21
CA ARG A 172 -4.48 19.53 2.35
C ARG A 172 -4.57 18.74 3.65
N ASN A 173 -5.18 17.56 3.63
CA ASN A 173 -5.23 16.68 4.80
C ASN A 173 -3.84 16.20 5.23
N TYR A 174 -2.97 15.90 4.27
CA TYR A 174 -1.61 15.45 4.57
C TYR A 174 -0.71 16.60 5.07
N ARG A 175 -0.87 17.81 4.51
CA ARG A 175 -0.21 19.04 4.97
C ARG A 175 -0.66 19.46 6.36
N SER A 176 -1.93 19.24 6.73
CA SER A 176 -2.45 19.63 8.04
C SER A 176 -1.98 18.73 9.18
N MET A 177 -1.47 17.53 8.89
CA MET A 177 -0.84 16.68 9.90
C MET A 177 0.47 17.32 10.39
N PRO A 178 0.73 17.37 11.71
CA PRO A 178 2.05 17.72 12.22
C PRO A 178 3.13 16.71 11.77
N PRO A 179 4.39 17.13 11.58
CA PRO A 179 5.48 16.22 11.22
C PRO A 179 5.62 15.01 12.15
N ALA A 180 5.52 15.23 13.46
CA ALA A 180 5.58 14.17 14.47
C ALA A 180 4.41 13.17 14.36
N GLU A 181 3.25 13.59 13.86
CA GLU A 181 2.12 12.69 13.63
C GLU A 181 2.37 11.81 12.42
N ARG A 182 2.84 12.38 11.30
CA ARG A 182 3.23 11.60 10.11
C ARG A 182 4.29 10.56 10.43
N GLN A 183 5.31 10.95 11.20
CA GLN A 183 6.37 10.03 11.63
C GLN A 183 5.81 8.90 12.51
N ARG A 184 4.98 9.22 13.51
CA ARG A 184 4.34 8.22 14.36
C ARG A 184 3.47 7.24 13.58
N MET A 185 2.75 7.69 12.54
CA MET A 185 1.97 6.80 11.68
C MET A 185 2.86 5.76 10.99
N VAL A 186 4.00 6.19 10.45
CA VAL A 186 4.97 5.28 9.83
C VAL A 186 5.60 4.36 10.87
N ASP A 187 5.99 4.90 12.04
CA ASP A 187 6.60 4.10 13.10
C ASP A 187 5.66 3.02 13.63
N ASP A 188 4.37 3.35 13.84
CA ASP A 188 3.36 2.39 14.29
C ASP A 188 3.12 1.29 13.26
N LEU A 189 3.03 1.68 11.98
CA LEU A 189 2.86 0.76 10.85
C LEU A 189 4.02 -0.24 10.74
N LEU A 190 5.26 0.20 11.00
CA LEU A 190 6.48 -0.60 10.87
C LEU A 190 6.88 -1.33 12.16
N SER A 191 6.09 -1.21 13.24
CA SER A 191 6.45 -1.71 14.58
C SER A 191 6.48 -3.24 14.72
N ILE A 192 5.81 -3.99 13.84
CA ILE A 192 5.71 -5.46 13.89
C ILE A 192 6.29 -6.07 12.61
N PRO A 193 7.43 -6.79 12.66
CA PRO A 193 8.00 -7.48 11.50
C PRO A 193 7.04 -8.54 10.94
N ARG A 194 6.59 -8.35 9.68
CA ARG A 194 5.58 -9.19 9.04
C ARG A 194 5.61 -9.08 7.53
N HIS A 195 5.13 -10.11 6.85
CA HIS A 195 5.09 -10.14 5.39
C HIS A 195 4.27 -8.97 4.84
N PRO A 196 4.79 -8.19 3.86
CA PRO A 196 4.09 -7.04 3.32
C PRO A 196 2.90 -7.46 2.46
N VAL A 197 1.69 -7.08 2.87
CA VAL A 197 0.44 -7.39 2.15
C VAL A 197 -0.32 -6.11 1.81
N LEU A 198 -1.24 -6.20 0.84
CA LEU A 198 -2.08 -5.08 0.42
C LEU A 198 -3.30 -4.83 1.31
N ASN A 199 -3.86 -5.86 1.93
CA ASN A 199 -5.15 -5.73 2.60
C ASN A 199 -4.99 -5.67 4.11
N PRO A 200 -5.84 -4.91 4.83
CA PRO A 200 -6.81 -3.97 4.30
C PRO A 200 -6.10 -2.74 3.69
N CYS A 201 -6.62 -2.28 2.56
CA CYS A 201 -6.33 -0.95 2.02
C CYS A 201 -7.56 -0.08 2.31
N LEU A 202 -7.35 1.18 2.70
CA LEU A 202 -8.40 2.11 3.16
C LEU A 202 -9.57 2.21 2.18
#